data_AF-A0A9D1HN05-F1
#
_entry.id   AF-A0A9D1HN05-F1
#
_cell.length_a   1.000
_cell.length_b   1.000
_cell.length_c   1.000
_cell.angle_alpha   90.00
_cell.angle_beta   90.00
_cell.angle_gamma   90.00
#
_symmetry.space_group_name_H-M   'P 1'
#
loop_
_entity.id
_entity.type
_entity.pdbx_description
1 polymer ?
#
loop_
_entity_poly.entity_id
_entity_poly.type
_entity_poly.pdbx_seq_one_letter_code
_entity_poly.pdbx_strand_id
1 'polypeptide(L)' 'MTREEMVAACQRRAKSCVGRFYLAVKSTKIVCHPDCSSKVPLEKNMVFYDTLEAALADGYRPCKRCMKEMWR' A
#
# COMPACT_ATOMS: atom_id res chain seq x y z
N MET A 1 6.96 13.47 0.03
CA MET A 1 5.57 13.32 -0.45
C MET A 1 4.66 13.53 0.73
N THR A 2 3.67 14.41 0.60
CA THR A 2 2.69 14.58 1.68
C THR A 2 1.73 13.41 1.70
N ARG A 3 1.04 13.20 2.84
CA ARG A 3 0.02 12.16 2.98
C ARG A 3 -1.07 12.29 1.91
N GLU A 4 -1.48 13.51 1.60
CA GLU A 4 -2.51 13.81 0.60
C GLU A 4 -2.08 13.39 -0.80
N GLU A 5 -0.83 13.65 -1.18
CA GLU A 5 -0.28 13.19 -2.46
C GLU A 5 -0.23 11.66 -2.56
N MET A 6 0.11 10.97 -1.46
CA MET A 6 0.11 9.50 -1.41
C MET A 6 -1.31 8.94 -1.55
N VAL A 7 -2.30 9.56 -0.91
CA VAL A 7 -3.72 9.22 -1.06
C VAL A 7 -4.17 9.40 -2.50
N ALA A 8 -3.88 10.56 -3.10
CA ALA A 8 -4.20 10.84 -4.50
C ALA A 8 -3.50 9.86 -5.45
N ALA A 9 -2.27 9.45 -5.15
CA ALA A 9 -1.54 8.42 -5.91
C ALA A 9 -2.22 7.05 -5.85
N CYS A 10 -2.75 6.64 -4.69
CA CYS A 10 -3.54 5.41 -4.58
C CYS A 10 -4.89 5.51 -5.29
N GLN A 11 -5.53 6.69 -5.26
CA GLN A 11 -6.81 6.92 -5.98
C GLN A 11 -6.63 6.86 -7.50
N ARG A 12 -5.57 7.50 -8.02
CA ARG A 12 -5.25 7.50 -9.46
C ARG A 12 -4.51 6.26 -9.94
N ARG A 13 -4.20 5.31 -9.04
CA ARG A 13 -3.43 4.08 -9.31
C ARG A 13 -2.11 4.40 -10.04
N ALA A 14 -1.32 5.27 -9.44
CA ALA A 14 -0.08 5.76 -10.04
C ALA A 14 1.01 4.68 -10.02
N LYS A 15 1.27 4.05 -11.17
CA LYS A 15 2.39 3.12 -11.36
C LYS A 15 3.75 3.74 -11.11
N SER A 16 3.90 5.04 -11.37
CA SER A 16 5.14 5.79 -11.11
C SER A 16 5.51 5.91 -9.63
N CYS A 17 4.58 5.59 -8.73
CA CYS A 17 4.80 5.57 -7.30
C CYS A 17 5.07 4.16 -6.75
N VAL A 18 4.99 3.11 -7.58
CA VAL A 18 5.30 1.74 -7.17
C VAL A 18 6.77 1.67 -6.76
N GLY A 19 7.04 1.13 -5.56
CA GLY A 19 8.38 1.06 -4.98
C GLY A 19 8.87 2.35 -4.31
N ARG A 20 8.14 3.47 -4.44
CA ARG A 20 8.46 4.70 -3.68
C ARG A 20 7.85 4.68 -2.28
N PHE A 21 6.68 4.06 -2.14
CA PHE A 21 6.02 3.85 -0.87
C PHE A 21 5.03 2.67 -0.97
N TYR A 22 4.59 2.21 0.19
CA TYR A 22 3.67 1.12 0.38
C TYR A 22 2.47 1.58 1.19
N LEU A 23 1.27 1.18 0.77
CA LEU A 23 0.03 1.46 1.48
C LEU A 23 -0.33 0.25 2.34
N ALA A 24 -0.30 0.40 3.66
CA ALA A 24 -0.86 -0.55 4.58
C ALA A 24 -2.26 -0.14 5.06
N VAL A 25 -3.15 -1.11 5.14
CA VAL A 25 -4.54 -0.91 5.53
C VAL A 25 -4.72 -1.44 6.94
N LYS A 26 -4.97 -0.55 7.92
CA LYS A 26 -5.15 -0.92 9.33
C LYS A 26 -6.25 -1.97 9.53
N SER A 27 -7.36 -1.86 8.80
CA SER A 27 -8.52 -2.74 8.97
C SER A 27 -8.27 -4.18 8.57
N THR A 28 -7.48 -4.41 7.53
CA THR A 28 -7.21 -5.77 7.01
C THR A 28 -5.81 -6.25 7.36
N LYS A 29 -4.96 -5.39 7.91
CA LYS A 29 -3.53 -5.63 8.11
C LYS A 29 -2.84 -6.10 6.82
N ILE A 30 -3.24 -5.51 5.68
CA ILE A 30 -2.65 -5.81 4.36
C ILE A 30 -1.84 -4.62 3.87
N VAL A 31 -0.64 -4.88 3.36
CA VAL A 31 0.20 -3.91 2.64
C VAL A 31 0.11 -4.12 1.13
N CYS A 32 -0.07 -3.03 0.39
CA CYS A 32 -0.32 -2.98 -1.05
C CYS A 32 0.61 -1.95 -1.72
N HIS A 33 0.79 -2.10 -3.02
CA HIS A 33 1.34 -1.04 -3.87
C HIS A 33 0.28 0.03 -4.20
N PRO A 34 0.70 1.26 -4.52
CA PRO A 34 -0.22 2.33 -4.91
C PRO A 34 -0.98 2.07 -6.22
N ASP A 35 -0.49 1.17 -7.09
CA ASP A 35 -1.18 0.71 -8.31
C ASP A 35 -2.25 -0.37 -8.03
N CYS A 36 -2.45 -0.80 -6.78
CA CYS A 36 -3.33 -1.93 -6.50
C CYS A 36 -4.77 -1.66 -6.98
N SER A 37 -5.29 -2.56 -7.82
CA SER A 37 -6.67 -2.53 -8.32
C SER A 37 -7.75 -2.77 -7.25
N SER A 38 -7.35 -3.05 -6.00
CA SER A 38 -8.31 -3.23 -4.90
C SER A 38 -9.03 -1.93 -4.57
N LYS A 39 -10.17 -2.05 -3.87
CA LYS A 39 -10.94 -0.89 -3.41
C LYS A 39 -10.05 0.00 -2.54
N VAL A 40 -9.97 1.28 -2.88
CA VAL A 40 -9.25 2.28 -2.08
C VAL A 40 -9.90 2.32 -0.70
N PRO A 41 -9.16 2.04 0.38
CA PRO A 41 -9.70 2.08 1.74
C PRO A 41 -10.03 3.52 2.14
N LEU A 42 -10.72 3.70 3.26
CA LEU A 42 -10.92 5.03 3.84
C LEU A 42 -9.59 5.59 4.32
N GLU A 43 -9.38 6.89 4.17
CA GLU A 43 -8.13 7.58 4.55
C GLU A 43 -7.76 7.33 6.02
N LYS A 44 -8.74 7.21 6.91
CA LYS A 44 -8.54 6.87 8.34
C LYS A 44 -7.84 5.52 8.56
N ASN A 45 -7.97 4.60 7.62
CA ASN A 45 -7.39 3.26 7.68
C ASN A 45 -6.10 3.15 6.83
N MET A 46 -5.68 4.21 6.17
CA MET A 46 -4.45 4.24 5.37
C MET A 46 -3.24 4.57 6.24
N VAL A 47 -2.21 3.73 6.11
CA VAL A 47 -0.88 3.95 6.66
C VAL A 47 0.10 3.82 5.52
N PHE A 48 1.05 4.72 5.46
CA PHE A 48 2.08 4.72 4.42
C PHE A 48 3.41 4.33 5.04
N TYR A 49 4.12 3.45 4.36
CA TYR A 49 5.46 2.99 4.73
C TYR A 49 6.41 3.23 3.56
N ASP A 50 7.65 3.65 3.84
CA ASP A 50 8.68 3.81 2.81
C ASP A 50 9.17 2.46 2.28
N THR A 51 9.26 1.44 3.14
CA THR A 51 9.71 0.11 2.78
C THR A 51 8.69 -0.97 3.13
N LEU A 52 8.71 -2.06 2.38
CA LEU A 52 7.87 -3.22 2.66
C LEU A 52 8.26 -3.88 3.99
N GLU A 53 9.56 -3.91 4.30
CA GLU A 53 10.09 -4.49 5.52
C GLU A 53 9.54 -3.80 6.78
N ALA A 54 9.41 -2.47 6.76
CA ALA A 54 8.80 -1.72 7.86
C ALA A 54 7.33 -2.13 8.07
N ALA A 55 6.59 -2.34 6.98
CA ALA A 55 5.21 -2.83 7.07
C ALA A 55 5.14 -4.29 7.58
N LEU A 56 6.04 -5.16 7.13
CA LEU A 56 6.11 -6.55 7.61
C LEU A 56 6.47 -6.60 9.11
N ALA A 57 7.38 -5.73 9.56
CA ALA A 57 7.78 -5.62 10.97
C ALA A 57 6.63 -5.17 11.88
N ASP A 58 5.72 -4.32 11.40
CA ASP A 58 4.48 -3.94 12.12
C ASP A 58 3.38 -5.03 12.04
N GLY A 59 3.68 -6.15 11.39
CA GLY A 59 2.78 -7.30 11.28
C GLY A 59 1.75 -7.19 10.15
N TYR A 60 1.96 -6.32 9.16
CA TYR A 60 1.14 -6.32 7.95
C TYR A 60 1.55 -7.48 7.02
N ARG A 61 0.59 -7.96 6.23
CA ARG A 61 0.79 -9.03 5.25
C ARG A 61 0.79 -8.47 3.82
N PRO A 62 1.66 -8.94 2.92
CA PRO A 62 1.67 -8.47 1.54
C PRO A 62 0.40 -8.88 0.80
N CYS A 63 -0.14 -7.98 0.00
CA CYS A 63 -1.37 -8.23 -0.74
C CYS A 63 -1.17 -9.28 -1.83
N LYS A 64 -1.96 -10.37 -1.77
CA LYS A 64 -1.94 -11.47 -2.74
C LYS A 64 -2.23 -11.06 -4.20
N ARG A 65 -2.85 -9.88 -4.43
CA ARG A 65 -3.18 -9.39 -5.77
C ARG A 65 -2.04 -8.58 -6.39
N CYS A 66 -1.56 -7.55 -5.71
CA CYS A 66 -0.52 -6.67 -6.28
C CYS A 66 0.90 -7.19 -6.07
N MET A 67 1.15 -7.98 -5.03
CA MET A 67 2.45 -8.58 -4.75
C MET A 67 2.43 -10.07 -5.07
N LYS A 68 1.83 -10.46 -6.20
CA LYS A 68 1.66 -11.87 -6.56
C LYS A 68 3.00 -12.62 -6.66
N GLU A 69 4.03 -11.91 -7.10
CA GLU A 69 5.42 -12.39 -7.17
C GLU A 69 5.98 -12.86 -5.81
N MET A 70 5.51 -12.28 -4.70
CA MET A 70 5.98 -12.63 -3.35
C MET A 70 5.29 -13.86 -2.74
N TRP A 71 4.23 -14.37 -3.36
CA TRP A 71 3.46 -15.52 -2.88
C TRP A 71 3.75 -16.79 -3.70
N ARG A 72 4.87 -16.82 -4.41
CA ARG A 72 5.30 -17.97 -5.20
C ARG A 72 5.91 -19.06 -4.32
#